data_AF-A0A6S7CVA9-F1
#
_entry.id   AF-A0A6S7CVA9-F1
#
_cell.length_a   1.000
_cell.length_b   1.000
_cell.length_c   1.000
_cell.angle_alpha   90.00
_cell.angle_beta   90.00
_cell.angle_gamma   90.00
#
_symmetry.space_group_name_H-M   'P 1'
#
loop_
_entity.id
_entity.type
_entity.pdbx_description
1 polymer ?
#
loop_
_entity_poly.entity_id
_entity_poly.type
_entity_poly.pdbx_seq_one_letter_code
_entity_poly.pdbx_strand_id
1 'polypeptide(L)'
;MDATYTALDGQNTTAGGRLYMAFELGEKSWKLSLGDGQRAPSRFTVAAGDTTAVLTAIATARARCHLSADTPVYSCYEAGRDGFWLHRWLAQQGIANLVVDSASIEVNRRARRAKTDRLDSDKLLSMLMRYHTGERRVWAVARIPTPEQEDDRRLHRELERLRQERTAHTNRIRSLLVLHNLRVRHVGGRIWTHWWARQRELLAPGLRAEIDRECERLTLVRQQIRTLEAQQDQQVRSGTHRHGVAGTACGHRQRQRVDAGQGTVWLAAISQPA
;
A
#
# COMPACT_ATOMS: atom_id res chain seq x y z
N MET A 1 -43.61 9.68 49.09
CA MET A 1 -43.83 10.60 47.95
C MET A 1 -42.52 11.35 47.75
N ASP A 2 -41.46 10.66 47.32
CA ASP A 2 -41.13 10.18 45.96
C ASP A 2 -40.62 11.29 45.03
N ALA A 3 -39.33 11.17 44.66
CA ALA A 3 -38.81 11.29 43.30
C ALA A 3 -37.28 11.12 43.34
N THR A 4 -36.79 9.87 43.34
CA THR A 4 -36.14 9.20 42.19
C THR A 4 -34.88 9.88 41.65
N TYR A 5 -33.74 9.43 42.19
CA TYR A 5 -32.43 9.47 41.56
C TYR A 5 -32.43 8.51 40.36
N THR A 6 -32.52 9.03 39.14
CA THR A 6 -32.41 8.22 37.92
C THR A 6 -30.95 7.85 37.71
N ALA A 7 -30.62 6.61 38.09
CA ALA A 7 -29.41 5.93 37.68
C ALA A 7 -29.37 5.84 36.14
N LEU A 8 -28.31 6.35 35.53
CA LEU A 8 -27.98 6.01 34.15
C LEU A 8 -27.28 4.67 34.16
N ASP A 9 -28.00 3.68 33.63
CA ASP A 9 -27.56 2.31 33.37
C ASP A 9 -26.16 2.29 32.74
N GLY A 10 -25.18 1.90 33.55
CA GLY A 10 -23.95 1.32 33.06
C GLY A 10 -24.33 0.05 32.31
N GLN A 11 -24.26 0.09 30.99
CA GLN A 11 -24.35 -1.10 30.16
C GLN A 11 -23.25 -2.07 30.59
N ASN A 12 -23.65 -3.02 31.44
CA ASN A 12 -22.94 -4.25 31.76
C ASN A 12 -22.63 -4.96 30.43
N THR A 13 -21.50 -4.61 29.83
CA THR A 13 -20.83 -5.51 28.90
C THR A 13 -20.44 -6.71 29.75
N THR A 14 -21.15 -7.82 29.55
CA THR A 14 -20.97 -9.09 30.23
C THR A 14 -19.49 -9.33 30.52
N ALA A 15 -19.17 -9.71 31.76
CA ALA A 15 -17.84 -9.99 32.29
C ALA A 15 -17.18 -11.22 31.64
N GLY A 16 -17.14 -11.27 30.31
CA GLY A 16 -16.31 -12.15 29.53
C GLY A 16 -14.95 -11.49 29.34
N GLY A 17 -13.89 -12.15 29.79
CA GLY A 17 -12.53 -11.67 29.57
C GLY A 17 -12.22 -11.45 28.09
N ARG A 18 -11.20 -10.66 27.80
CA ARG A 18 -10.72 -10.40 26.43
C ARG A 18 -9.23 -10.63 26.40
N LEU A 19 -8.72 -11.15 25.29
CA LEU A 19 -7.29 -11.23 25.04
C LEU A 19 -6.92 -10.29 23.90
N TYR A 20 -5.92 -9.44 24.12
CA TYR A 20 -5.35 -8.57 23.11
C TYR A 20 -3.99 -9.12 22.67
N MET A 21 -3.67 -9.00 21.38
CA MET A 21 -2.40 -9.48 20.81
C MET A 21 -1.87 -8.47 19.78
N ALA A 22 -0.63 -8.01 19.93
CA ALA A 22 0.01 -7.16 18.94
C ALA A 22 1.21 -7.88 18.29
N PHE A 23 1.36 -7.69 16.97
CA PHE A 23 2.50 -8.20 16.20
C PHE A 23 3.48 -7.08 15.86
N GLU A 24 4.75 -7.28 16.17
CA GLU A 24 5.87 -6.60 15.52
C GLU A 24 6.42 -7.55 14.44
N LEU A 25 6.11 -7.25 13.17
CA LEU A 25 6.45 -8.09 12.04
C LEU A 25 7.90 -7.86 11.58
N GLY A 26 8.71 -8.91 11.62
CA GLY A 26 10.06 -8.96 11.08
C GLY A 26 10.20 -9.96 9.93
N GLU A 27 11.38 -9.95 9.29
CA GLU A 27 11.66 -10.83 8.15
C GLU A 27 11.80 -12.29 8.53
N LYS A 28 12.53 -12.53 9.63
CA LYS A 28 12.87 -13.88 10.09
C LYS A 28 11.98 -14.32 11.24
N SER A 29 11.50 -13.35 12.02
CA SER A 29 10.69 -13.60 13.20
C SER A 29 9.66 -12.50 13.41
N TRP A 30 8.58 -12.87 14.09
CA TRP A 30 7.56 -11.96 14.59
C TRP A 30 7.63 -11.94 16.11
N LYS A 31 7.56 -10.74 16.70
CA LYS A 31 7.38 -10.61 18.15
C LYS A 31 5.92 -10.38 18.45
N LEU A 32 5.41 -11.13 19.41
CA LEU A 32 4.02 -11.09 19.85
C LEU A 32 3.97 -10.59 21.29
N SER A 33 3.16 -9.57 21.55
CA SER A 33 2.81 -9.16 22.91
C SER A 33 1.33 -9.45 23.14
N LEU A 34 1.00 -10.24 24.17
CA LEU A 34 -0.36 -10.65 24.49
C LEU A 34 -0.73 -10.25 25.92
N GLY A 35 -1.95 -9.76 26.15
CA GLY A 35 -2.41 -9.41 27.49
C GLY A 35 -3.92 -9.22 27.59
N ASP A 36 -4.43 -9.32 28.81
CA ASP A 36 -5.84 -9.09 29.18
C ASP A 36 -6.09 -7.66 29.69
N GLY A 37 -5.03 -6.85 29.81
CA GLY A 37 -5.06 -5.50 30.38
C GLY A 37 -5.04 -5.46 31.91
N GLN A 38 -4.98 -6.62 32.58
CA GLN A 38 -4.92 -6.74 34.05
C GLN A 38 -3.53 -7.16 34.52
N ARG A 39 -2.86 -8.02 33.76
CA ARG A 39 -1.53 -8.55 34.07
C ARG A 39 -0.46 -8.00 33.13
N ALA A 40 0.80 -8.15 33.54
CA ALA A 40 1.92 -7.90 32.64
C ALA A 40 1.77 -8.73 31.35
N PRO A 41 2.05 -8.18 30.16
CA PRO A 41 1.95 -8.91 28.90
C PRO A 41 2.86 -10.13 28.83
N SER A 42 2.39 -11.18 28.16
CA SER A 42 3.22 -12.31 27.71
C SER A 42 3.89 -11.95 26.39
N ARG A 43 5.19 -12.24 26.27
CA ARG A 43 5.98 -11.95 25.06
C ARG A 43 6.45 -13.25 24.44
N PHE A 44 6.26 -13.37 23.13
CA PHE A 44 6.70 -14.51 22.34
C PHE A 44 7.49 -14.03 21.14
N THR A 45 8.46 -14.82 20.71
CA THR A 45 9.11 -14.65 19.40
C THR A 45 8.86 -15.93 18.61
N VAL A 46 8.23 -15.79 17.45
CA VAL A 46 7.91 -16.91 16.56
C VAL A 46 8.61 -16.70 15.23
N ALA A 47 8.87 -17.78 14.48
CA ALA A 47 9.36 -17.66 13.12
C ALA A 47 8.33 -16.92 12.25
N ALA A 48 8.80 -16.08 11.33
CA ALA A 48 7.90 -15.37 10.43
C ALA A 48 7.14 -16.39 9.57
N GLY A 49 5.81 -16.29 9.54
CA GLY A 49 4.93 -17.22 8.84
C GLY A 49 4.47 -18.44 9.66
N ASP A 50 5.00 -18.65 10.86
CA ASP A 50 4.63 -19.79 11.70
C ASP A 50 3.29 -19.55 12.42
N THR A 51 2.21 -19.87 11.71
CA THR A 51 0.83 -19.74 12.20
C THR A 51 0.53 -20.66 13.38
N THR A 52 1.17 -21.82 13.47
CA THR A 52 0.97 -22.79 14.56
C THR A 52 1.57 -22.28 15.86
N ALA A 53 2.76 -21.67 15.79
CA ALA A 53 3.38 -21.03 16.94
C ALA A 53 2.56 -19.82 17.44
N VAL A 54 1.92 -19.07 16.54
CA VAL A 54 0.98 -17.99 16.93
C VAL A 54 -0.22 -18.56 17.72
N LEU A 55 -0.85 -19.63 17.25
CA LEU A 55 -1.95 -20.27 17.98
C LEU A 55 -1.51 -20.83 19.33
N THR A 56 -0.29 -21.39 19.41
CA THR A 56 0.31 -21.87 20.66
C THR A 56 0.56 -20.73 21.65
N ALA A 57 1.02 -19.58 21.17
CA ALA A 57 1.22 -18.39 21.99
C ALA A 57 -0.12 -17.87 22.54
N ILE A 58 -1.19 -17.87 21.74
CA ILE A 58 -2.55 -17.52 22.19
C ILE A 58 -3.03 -18.47 23.29
N ALA A 59 -2.92 -19.78 23.08
CA ALA A 59 -3.34 -20.78 24.08
C ALA A 59 -2.58 -20.60 25.40
N THR A 60 -1.26 -20.38 25.33
CA THR A 60 -0.40 -20.13 26.49
C THR A 60 -0.80 -18.86 27.23
N ALA A 61 -1.06 -17.77 26.50
CA ALA A 61 -1.48 -16.51 27.09
C ALA A 61 -2.87 -16.60 27.75
N ARG A 62 -3.82 -17.35 27.15
CA ARG A 62 -5.13 -17.62 27.75
C ARG A 62 -5.01 -18.36 29.08
N ALA A 63 -4.21 -19.42 29.13
CA ALA A 63 -3.99 -20.18 30.35
C ALA A 63 -3.42 -19.29 31.48
N ARG A 64 -2.41 -18.46 31.16
CA ARG A 64 -1.82 -17.51 32.12
C ARG A 64 -2.80 -16.44 32.61
N CYS A 65 -3.72 -16.01 31.76
CA CYS A 65 -4.72 -15.00 32.12
C CYS A 65 -6.01 -15.60 32.71
N HIS A 66 -6.06 -16.94 32.90
CA HIS A 66 -7.24 -17.68 33.34
C HIS A 66 -8.48 -17.41 32.46
N LEU A 67 -8.26 -17.30 31.15
CA LEU A 67 -9.31 -17.06 30.16
C LEU A 67 -9.82 -18.38 29.57
N SER A 68 -11.12 -18.45 29.29
CA SER A 68 -11.74 -19.60 28.63
C SER A 68 -11.27 -19.74 27.18
N ALA A 69 -11.45 -20.94 26.61
CA ALA A 69 -11.16 -21.18 25.19
C ALA A 69 -12.03 -20.34 24.23
N ASP A 70 -13.21 -19.91 24.66
CA ASP A 70 -14.13 -19.09 23.85
C ASP A 70 -13.89 -17.59 24.01
N THR A 71 -12.91 -17.20 24.84
CA THR A 71 -12.59 -15.79 25.08
C THR A 71 -12.17 -15.12 23.77
N PRO A 72 -12.83 -14.02 23.35
CA PRO A 72 -12.52 -13.34 22.11
C PRO A 72 -11.08 -12.80 22.12
N VAL A 73 -10.41 -12.93 20.98
CA VAL A 73 -9.07 -12.42 20.74
C VAL A 73 -9.15 -11.25 19.78
N TYR A 74 -8.57 -10.12 20.18
CA TYR A 74 -8.39 -8.94 19.34
C TYR A 74 -6.91 -8.80 19.02
N SER A 75 -6.58 -8.52 17.77
CA SER A 75 -5.19 -8.34 17.37
C SER A 75 -4.93 -7.12 16.53
N CYS A 76 -3.65 -6.72 16.45
CA CYS A 76 -3.23 -5.70 15.51
C CYS A 76 -1.79 -5.88 15.02
N TYR A 77 -1.53 -5.34 13.83
CA TYR A 77 -0.19 -5.16 13.29
C TYR A 77 -0.10 -3.91 12.41
N GLU A 78 1.11 -3.40 12.23
CA GLU A 78 1.37 -2.26 11.34
C GLU A 78 1.37 -2.69 9.87
N ALA A 79 0.66 -1.95 9.01
CA ALA A 79 0.69 -2.18 7.57
C ALA A 79 2.13 -2.20 7.04
N GLY A 80 2.52 -3.28 6.37
CA GLY A 80 3.92 -3.46 6.00
C GLY A 80 4.13 -4.59 5.02
N ARG A 81 5.31 -5.22 5.12
CA ARG A 81 5.80 -6.24 4.19
C ARG A 81 4.81 -7.40 3.99
N ASP A 82 4.28 -7.94 5.08
CA ASP A 82 3.39 -9.08 5.06
C ASP A 82 1.99 -8.75 4.50
N GLY A 83 1.71 -7.49 4.15
CA GLY A 83 0.46 -7.10 3.51
C GLY A 83 -0.78 -7.51 4.32
N PHE A 84 -1.79 -8.06 3.64
CA PHE A 84 -3.09 -8.37 4.24
C PHE A 84 -3.39 -9.87 4.38
N TRP A 85 -2.46 -10.75 3.99
CA TRP A 85 -2.69 -12.20 4.11
C TRP A 85 -2.81 -12.63 5.58
N LEU A 86 -1.99 -12.04 6.47
CA LEU A 86 -2.02 -12.33 7.89
C LEU A 86 -3.36 -11.92 8.51
N HIS A 87 -3.89 -10.74 8.14
CA HIS A 87 -5.23 -10.32 8.56
C HIS A 87 -6.31 -11.35 8.15
N ARG A 88 -6.27 -11.84 6.90
CA ARG A 88 -7.23 -12.85 6.43
C ARG A 88 -7.11 -14.17 7.18
N TRP A 89 -5.89 -14.65 7.39
CA TRP A 89 -5.65 -15.86 8.16
C TRP A 89 -6.16 -15.71 9.60
N LEU A 90 -5.86 -14.59 10.28
CA LEU A 90 -6.35 -14.30 11.63
C LEU A 90 -7.89 -14.30 11.68
N ALA A 91 -8.55 -13.67 10.70
CA ALA A 91 -10.01 -13.66 10.62
C ALA A 91 -10.60 -15.07 10.47
N GLN A 92 -9.95 -15.97 9.71
CA GLN A 92 -10.36 -17.37 9.59
C GLN A 92 -10.23 -18.14 10.91
N GLN A 93 -9.31 -17.73 11.80
CA GLN A 93 -9.19 -18.28 13.16
C GLN A 93 -10.19 -17.66 14.15
N GLY A 94 -11.12 -16.81 13.69
CA GLY A 94 -12.07 -16.09 14.54
C GLY A 94 -11.43 -14.93 15.34
N ILE A 95 -10.25 -14.48 14.95
CA ILE A 95 -9.52 -13.39 15.62
C ILE A 95 -9.86 -12.06 14.95
N ALA A 96 -10.35 -11.10 15.74
CA ALA A 96 -10.67 -9.76 15.24
C ALA A 96 -9.39 -8.92 15.11
N ASN A 97 -8.88 -8.76 13.88
CA ASN A 97 -7.61 -8.09 13.62
C ASN A 97 -7.76 -6.68 13.05
N LEU A 98 -6.94 -5.73 13.52
CA LEU A 98 -6.79 -4.38 12.98
C LEU A 98 -5.43 -4.22 12.29
N VAL A 99 -5.42 -3.72 11.06
CA VAL A 99 -4.17 -3.29 10.41
C VAL A 99 -4.04 -1.78 10.57
N VAL A 100 -2.95 -1.32 11.16
CA VAL A 100 -2.74 0.09 11.51
C VAL A 100 -1.87 0.76 10.45
N ASP A 101 -2.23 1.98 10.05
CA ASP A 101 -1.43 2.76 9.11
C ASP A 101 -0.15 3.28 9.79
N SER A 102 1.00 2.89 9.26
CA SER A 102 2.33 3.39 9.60
C SER A 102 2.45 4.92 9.67
N ALA A 103 1.66 5.66 8.89
CA ALA A 103 1.68 7.12 8.85
C ALA A 103 0.89 7.77 10.00
N SER A 104 0.02 7.02 10.66
CA SER A 104 -0.90 7.50 11.69
C SER A 104 -0.41 7.30 13.13
N ILE A 105 0.62 6.48 13.31
CA ILE A 105 1.22 6.25 14.62
C ILE A 105 2.08 7.47 14.96
N GLU A 106 1.62 8.25 15.94
CA GLU A 106 2.27 9.48 16.38
C GLU A 106 3.67 9.18 16.94
N VAL A 107 4.67 9.25 16.06
CA VAL A 107 6.09 9.26 16.40
C VAL A 107 6.74 10.40 15.62
N ASN A 108 7.53 11.17 16.35
CA ASN A 108 8.16 12.43 15.93
C ASN A 108 8.73 12.36 14.49
N ARG A 109 8.10 13.08 13.55
CA ARG A 109 8.33 12.97 12.08
C ARG A 109 9.78 13.20 11.64
N ARG A 110 10.61 13.86 12.46
CA ARG A 110 12.02 14.18 12.15
C ARG A 110 12.98 12.98 12.26
N ALA A 111 12.64 11.92 12.98
CA ALA A 111 13.53 10.76 13.17
C ALA A 111 13.47 9.72 12.04
N ARG A 112 12.47 9.81 11.15
CA ARG A 112 12.16 8.74 10.17
C ARG A 112 13.09 8.69 8.94
N ARG A 113 14.03 9.64 8.79
CA ARG A 113 14.92 9.71 7.61
C ARG A 113 16.15 8.80 7.68
N ALA A 114 16.41 8.12 8.80
CA ALA A 114 17.62 7.31 8.92
C ALA A 114 17.48 5.97 9.67
N LYS A 115 16.30 5.62 10.22
CA LYS A 115 16.18 4.39 11.01
C LYS A 115 14.84 3.69 10.82
N THR A 116 14.93 2.40 10.50
CA THR A 116 13.88 1.38 10.63
C THR A 116 13.49 1.26 12.10
N ASP A 117 12.73 2.21 12.62
CA ASP A 117 12.14 2.07 13.96
C ASP A 117 11.01 1.06 13.85
N ARG A 118 11.34 -0.22 14.07
CA ARG A 118 10.34 -1.24 14.33
C ARG A 118 9.54 -0.81 15.55
N LEU A 119 8.23 -0.67 15.39
CA LEU A 119 7.33 -0.40 16.51
C LEU A 119 7.37 -1.56 17.51
N ASP A 120 7.57 -1.22 18.78
CA ASP A 120 7.54 -2.18 19.88
C ASP A 120 6.15 -2.82 19.99
N SER A 121 6.10 -4.15 19.97
CA SER A 121 4.85 -4.92 20.11
C SER A 121 4.10 -4.58 21.39
N ASP A 122 4.79 -4.19 22.47
CA ASP A 122 4.13 -3.76 23.71
C ASP A 122 3.40 -2.42 23.55
N LYS A 123 4.00 -1.48 22.80
CA LYS A 123 3.36 -0.18 22.52
C LYS A 123 2.11 -0.38 21.66
N LEU A 124 2.19 -1.24 20.65
CA LEU A 124 1.04 -1.61 19.81
C LEU A 124 -0.06 -2.28 20.65
N LEU A 125 0.30 -3.18 21.57
CA LEU A 125 -0.65 -3.83 22.47
C LEU A 125 -1.38 -2.82 23.35
N SER A 126 -0.65 -1.88 23.95
CA SER A 126 -1.23 -0.85 24.81
C SER A 126 -2.19 0.07 24.04
N MET A 127 -1.83 0.45 22.81
CA MET A 127 -2.71 1.23 21.92
C MET A 127 -3.95 0.42 21.47
N LEU A 128 -3.82 -0.89 21.22
CA LEU A 128 -4.94 -1.76 20.89
C LEU A 128 -5.96 -1.81 22.03
N MET A 129 -5.48 -1.97 23.27
CA MET A 129 -6.34 -1.97 24.45
C MET A 129 -7.10 -0.64 24.57
N ARG A 130 -6.41 0.50 24.45
CA ARG A 130 -7.02 1.85 24.47
C ARG A 130 -8.07 2.04 23.36
N TYR A 131 -7.77 1.55 22.17
CA TYR A 131 -8.72 1.58 21.05
C TYR A 131 -10.01 0.84 21.41
N HIS A 132 -9.92 -0.34 22.03
CA HIS A 132 -11.08 -1.14 22.43
C HIS A 132 -11.79 -0.65 23.70
N THR A 133 -11.15 0.17 24.54
CA THR A 133 -11.79 0.83 25.69
C THR A 133 -12.48 2.15 25.33
N GLY A 134 -12.39 2.60 24.07
CA GLY A 134 -13.20 3.71 23.54
C GLY A 134 -12.41 4.82 22.85
N GLU A 135 -11.08 4.85 22.99
CA GLU A 135 -10.25 5.88 22.35
C GLU A 135 -10.01 5.56 20.87
N ARG A 136 -11.02 5.82 20.02
CA ARG A 136 -10.96 5.52 18.57
C ARG A 136 -9.97 6.36 17.76
N ARG A 137 -9.44 7.45 18.34
CA ARG A 137 -8.49 8.38 17.69
C ARG A 137 -7.01 8.07 17.95
N VAL A 138 -6.70 6.94 18.62
CA VAL A 138 -5.32 6.54 18.97
C VAL A 138 -4.47 6.24 17.72
N TRP A 139 -5.09 5.80 16.63
CA TRP A 139 -4.44 5.57 15.33
C TRP A 139 -5.46 5.56 14.19
N ALA A 140 -4.98 5.51 12.94
CA ALA A 140 -5.81 5.23 11.77
C ALA A 140 -5.75 3.73 11.42
N VAL A 141 -6.93 3.12 11.30
CA VAL A 141 -7.06 1.72 10.85
C VAL A 141 -7.13 1.70 9.33
N ALA A 142 -6.26 0.91 8.70
CA ALA A 142 -6.24 0.71 7.26
C ALA A 142 -7.50 -0.04 6.81
N ARG A 143 -8.14 0.44 5.74
CA ARG A 143 -9.20 -0.31 5.06
C ARG A 143 -8.57 -1.50 4.36
N ILE A 144 -8.98 -2.71 4.74
CA ILE A 144 -8.49 -3.94 4.14
C ILE A 144 -9.14 -4.13 2.77
N PRO A 145 -8.36 -4.13 1.67
CA PRO A 145 -8.89 -4.49 0.36
C PRO A 145 -9.21 -5.99 0.28
N THR A 146 -10.18 -6.36 -0.55
CA THR A 146 -10.39 -7.78 -0.90
C THR A 146 -9.23 -8.29 -1.77
N PRO A 147 -8.99 -9.61 -1.83
CA PRO A 147 -7.96 -10.17 -2.72
C PRO A 147 -8.11 -9.70 -4.18
N GLU A 148 -9.34 -9.59 -4.67
CA GLU A 148 -9.67 -9.10 -6.01
C GLU A 148 -9.30 -7.61 -6.15
N GLN A 149 -9.63 -6.78 -5.16
CA GLN A 149 -9.24 -5.36 -5.16
C GLN A 149 -7.71 -5.16 -5.07
N GLU A 150 -7.00 -6.05 -4.38
CA GLU A 150 -5.53 -6.05 -4.39
C GLU A 150 -4.99 -6.40 -5.78
N ASP A 151 -5.58 -7.42 -6.42
CA ASP A 151 -5.17 -7.92 -7.72
C ASP A 151 -5.46 -6.91 -8.84
N ASP A 152 -6.63 -6.28 -8.84
CA ASP A 152 -7.01 -5.21 -9.77
C ASP A 152 -6.00 -4.05 -9.75
N ARG A 153 -5.41 -3.76 -8.58
CA ARG A 153 -4.41 -2.70 -8.43
C ARG A 153 -3.02 -3.10 -8.95
N ARG A 154 -2.74 -4.39 -9.18
CA ARG A 154 -1.43 -4.86 -9.65
C ARG A 154 -1.12 -4.34 -11.04
N LEU A 155 -2.10 -4.42 -11.95
CA LEU A 155 -1.93 -3.96 -13.33
C LEU A 155 -1.50 -2.49 -13.36
N HIS A 156 -2.18 -1.63 -12.60
CA HIS A 156 -1.86 -0.21 -12.54
C HIS A 156 -0.45 0.05 -11.99
N ARG A 157 -0.07 -0.61 -10.90
CA ARG A 157 1.26 -0.48 -10.28
C ARG A 157 2.37 -0.98 -11.20
N GLU A 158 2.13 -2.07 -11.92
CA GLU A 158 3.09 -2.61 -12.87
C GLU A 158 3.28 -1.66 -14.07
N LEU A 159 2.19 -1.13 -14.64
CA LEU A 159 2.27 -0.12 -15.68
C LEU A 159 3.05 1.12 -15.25
N GLU A 160 2.82 1.60 -14.02
CA GLU A 160 3.57 2.73 -13.47
C GLU A 160 5.08 2.42 -13.39
N ARG A 161 5.44 1.25 -12.84
CA ARG A 161 6.84 0.79 -12.74
C ARG A 161 7.49 0.68 -14.12
N LEU A 162 6.84 0.03 -15.09
CA LEU A 162 7.36 -0.13 -16.45
C LEU A 162 7.52 1.23 -17.15
N ARG A 163 6.62 2.19 -16.92
CA ARG A 163 6.76 3.56 -17.46
C ARG A 163 7.99 4.27 -16.89
N GLN A 164 8.30 4.06 -15.61
CA GLN A 164 9.53 4.56 -14.98
C GLN A 164 10.77 3.87 -15.57
N GLU A 165 10.77 2.54 -15.71
CA GLU A 165 11.87 1.77 -16.33
C GLU A 165 12.14 2.21 -17.77
N ARG A 166 11.09 2.39 -18.59
CA ARG A 166 11.20 2.92 -19.96
C ARG A 166 11.92 4.27 -19.98
N THR A 167 11.58 5.14 -19.03
CA THR A 167 12.18 6.46 -18.90
C THR A 167 13.65 6.36 -18.47
N ALA A 168 13.94 5.48 -17.51
CA ALA A 168 15.30 5.21 -17.04
C ALA A 168 16.20 4.70 -18.16
N HIS A 169 15.78 3.68 -18.92
CA HIS A 169 16.55 3.15 -20.07
C HIS A 169 16.76 4.20 -21.15
N THR A 170 15.72 4.98 -21.49
CA THR A 170 15.83 6.08 -22.46
C THR A 170 16.86 7.12 -22.02
N ASN A 171 16.85 7.49 -20.74
CA ASN A 171 17.79 8.45 -20.18
C ASN A 171 19.21 7.87 -20.13
N ARG A 172 19.37 6.59 -19.77
CA ARG A 172 20.67 5.91 -19.77
C ARG A 172 21.31 5.94 -21.16
N ILE A 173 20.57 5.56 -22.20
CA ILE A 173 21.03 5.61 -23.60
C ILE A 173 21.44 7.03 -23.99
N ARG A 174 20.60 8.04 -23.71
CA ARG A 174 20.92 9.44 -24.00
C ARG A 174 22.20 9.89 -23.30
N SER A 175 22.36 9.57 -22.02
CA SER A 175 23.55 9.95 -21.24
C SER A 175 24.82 9.32 -21.81
N LEU A 176 24.77 8.04 -22.20
CA LEU A 176 25.89 7.34 -22.84
C LEU A 176 26.29 8.00 -24.17
N LEU A 177 25.31 8.40 -24.99
CA LEU A 177 25.56 9.06 -26.26
C LEU A 177 26.14 10.48 -26.11
N VAL A 178 25.69 11.23 -25.11
CA VAL A 178 26.17 12.61 -24.86
C VAL A 178 27.66 12.65 -24.56
N LEU A 179 28.22 11.61 -23.92
CA LEU A 179 29.67 11.50 -23.69
C LEU A 179 30.50 11.48 -24.97
N HIS A 180 29.87 11.13 -26.10
CA HIS A 180 30.48 11.11 -27.43
C HIS A 180 29.96 12.25 -28.33
N ASN A 181 29.39 13.29 -27.72
CA ASN A 181 28.77 14.43 -28.40
C ASN A 181 27.62 14.05 -29.37
N LEU A 182 26.98 12.90 -29.14
CA LEU A 182 25.83 12.44 -29.91
C LEU A 182 24.54 12.80 -29.17
N ARG A 183 23.72 13.66 -29.75
CA ARG A 183 22.47 14.14 -29.14
C ARG A 183 21.28 13.66 -29.95
N VAL A 184 20.41 12.86 -29.32
CA VAL A 184 19.22 12.29 -29.95
C VAL A 184 17.95 12.78 -29.27
N ARG A 185 16.99 13.24 -30.08
CA ARG A 185 15.68 13.67 -29.59
C ARG A 185 14.82 12.48 -29.17
N HIS A 186 14.88 11.38 -29.93
CA HIS A 186 14.08 10.18 -29.71
C HIS A 186 14.96 8.94 -29.68
N VAL A 187 14.70 8.05 -28.72
CA VAL A 187 15.31 6.72 -28.62
C VAL A 187 14.21 5.69 -28.77
N GLY A 188 14.34 4.75 -29.71
CA GLY A 188 13.32 3.77 -30.06
C GLY A 188 12.57 4.01 -31.37
N GLY A 189 11.90 2.97 -31.84
CA GLY A 189 11.16 3.00 -33.10
C GLY A 189 12.09 2.95 -34.33
N ARG A 190 11.47 2.94 -35.51
CA ARG A 190 12.17 2.69 -36.78
C ARG A 190 13.26 3.72 -37.10
N ILE A 191 13.01 4.99 -36.81
CA ILE A 191 13.96 6.09 -37.03
C ILE A 191 15.22 5.89 -36.18
N TRP A 192 15.05 5.56 -34.89
CA TRP A 192 16.16 5.26 -34.01
C TRP A 192 16.95 4.04 -34.49
N THR A 193 16.28 2.94 -34.84
CA THR A 193 16.96 1.72 -35.29
C THR A 193 17.85 2.01 -36.50
N HIS A 194 17.36 2.79 -37.46
CA HIS A 194 18.14 3.18 -38.63
C HIS A 194 19.30 4.11 -38.27
N TRP A 195 19.06 5.11 -37.41
CA TRP A 195 20.11 6.02 -36.95
C TRP A 195 21.21 5.28 -36.17
N TRP A 196 20.82 4.40 -35.25
CA TRP A 196 21.74 3.63 -34.41
C TRP A 196 22.60 2.68 -35.26
N ALA A 197 22.01 2.01 -36.26
CA ALA A 197 22.75 1.15 -37.19
C ALA A 197 23.87 1.89 -37.93
N ARG A 198 23.70 3.18 -38.22
CA ARG A 198 24.73 4.01 -38.86
C ARG A 198 25.80 4.50 -37.89
N GLN A 199 25.41 4.78 -36.64
CA GLN A 199 26.29 5.41 -35.66
C GLN A 199 27.13 4.40 -34.86
N ARG A 200 26.61 3.19 -34.64
CA ARG A 200 27.20 2.17 -33.75
C ARG A 200 28.63 1.75 -34.12
N GLU A 201 28.99 1.79 -35.40
CA GLU A 201 30.32 1.38 -35.86
C GLU A 201 31.41 2.43 -35.58
N LEU A 202 31.02 3.66 -35.26
CA LEU A 202 31.94 4.74 -34.88
C LEU A 202 32.25 4.74 -33.38
N LEU A 203 31.66 3.82 -32.61
CA LEU A 203 31.79 3.76 -31.16
C LEU A 203 32.63 2.56 -30.73
N ALA A 204 33.35 2.71 -29.63
CA ALA A 204 34.12 1.63 -29.04
C ALA A 204 33.23 0.41 -28.73
N PRO A 205 33.74 -0.83 -28.91
CA PRO A 205 32.92 -2.05 -28.86
C PRO A 205 32.21 -2.25 -27.51
N GLY A 206 32.84 -1.86 -26.40
CA GLY A 206 32.24 -1.96 -25.06
C GLY A 206 31.01 -1.05 -24.89
N LEU A 207 31.12 0.21 -25.31
CA LEU A 207 30.01 1.17 -25.27
C LEU A 207 28.87 0.74 -26.19
N ARG A 208 29.19 0.30 -27.41
CA ARG A 208 28.21 -0.23 -28.37
C ARG A 208 27.42 -1.38 -27.74
N ALA A 209 28.13 -2.35 -27.15
CA ALA A 209 27.50 -3.49 -26.51
C ALA A 209 26.63 -3.08 -25.30
N GLU A 210 27.02 -2.06 -24.54
CA GLU A 210 26.20 -1.53 -23.46
C GLU A 210 24.90 -0.89 -23.98
N ILE A 211 24.99 -0.02 -24.99
CA ILE A 211 23.82 0.62 -25.59
C ILE A 211 22.90 -0.41 -26.26
N ASP A 212 23.46 -1.45 -26.89
CA ASP A 212 22.67 -2.55 -27.47
C ASP A 212 21.84 -3.26 -26.39
N ARG A 213 22.43 -3.63 -25.25
CA ARG A 213 21.70 -4.24 -24.12
C ARG A 213 20.64 -3.30 -23.53
N GLU A 214 20.90 -1.99 -23.46
CA GLU A 214 19.89 -1.02 -23.04
C GLU A 214 18.73 -0.93 -24.04
N CYS A 215 19.01 -1.03 -25.34
CA CYS A 215 17.97 -1.04 -26.37
C CYS A 215 17.10 -2.31 -26.31
N GLU A 216 17.70 -3.46 -26.01
CA GLU A 216 16.99 -4.73 -25.77
C GLU A 216 16.01 -4.61 -24.59
N ARG A 217 16.50 -4.15 -23.43
CA ARG A 217 15.65 -3.89 -22.24
C ARG A 217 14.52 -2.92 -22.54
N LEU A 218 14.83 -1.80 -23.20
CA LEU A 218 13.83 -0.80 -23.57
C LEU A 218 12.77 -1.37 -24.53
N THR A 219 13.15 -2.28 -25.43
CA THR A 219 12.22 -2.95 -26.34
C THR A 219 11.27 -3.87 -25.58
N LEU A 220 11.80 -4.67 -24.66
CA LEU A 220 11.01 -5.55 -23.80
C LEU A 220 10.01 -4.76 -22.96
N VAL A 221 10.46 -3.71 -22.26
CA VAL A 221 9.59 -2.87 -21.42
C VAL A 221 8.46 -2.24 -22.25
N ARG A 222 8.76 -1.75 -23.47
CA ARG A 222 7.72 -1.19 -24.36
C ARG A 222 6.71 -2.24 -24.81
N GLN A 223 7.15 -3.47 -25.07
CA GLN A 223 6.25 -4.55 -25.43
C GLN A 223 5.31 -4.87 -24.26
N GLN A 224 5.85 -5.02 -23.04
CA GLN A 224 5.07 -5.29 -21.84
C GLN A 224 4.05 -4.18 -21.55
N ILE A 225 4.45 -2.90 -21.65
CA ILE A 225 3.53 -1.76 -21.50
C ILE A 225 2.35 -1.88 -22.47
N ARG A 226 2.60 -2.13 -23.77
CA ARG A 226 1.53 -2.26 -24.77
C ARG A 226 0.59 -3.42 -24.46
N THR A 227 1.13 -4.55 -24.02
CA THR A 227 0.32 -5.71 -23.62
C THR A 227 -0.59 -5.34 -22.44
N LEU A 228 -0.06 -4.70 -21.40
CA LEU A 228 -0.83 -4.31 -20.22
C LEU A 228 -1.84 -3.18 -20.50
N GLU A 229 -1.51 -2.22 -21.36
CA GLU A 229 -2.45 -1.18 -21.80
C GLU A 229 -3.62 -1.79 -22.58
N ALA A 230 -3.35 -2.77 -23.45
CA ALA A 230 -4.41 -3.50 -24.16
C ALA A 230 -5.31 -4.31 -23.21
N GLN A 231 -4.73 -4.95 -22.19
CA GLN A 231 -5.49 -5.63 -21.14
C GLN A 231 -6.38 -4.65 -20.35
N GLN A 232 -5.84 -3.47 -20.01
CA GLN A 232 -6.59 -2.43 -19.31
C GLN A 232 -7.78 -1.94 -20.14
N ASP A 233 -7.56 -1.67 -21.43
CA ASP A 233 -8.61 -1.25 -22.35
C ASP A 233 -9.71 -2.31 -22.47
N GLN A 234 -9.33 -3.60 -22.49
CA GLN A 234 -10.28 -4.70 -22.52
C GLN A 234 -11.12 -4.77 -21.23
N GLN A 235 -10.50 -4.62 -20.06
CA GLN A 235 -11.19 -4.62 -18.75
C GLN A 235 -12.19 -3.46 -18.60
N VAL A 236 -11.85 -2.29 -19.15
CA VAL A 236 -12.76 -1.13 -19.18
C VAL A 236 -13.93 -1.37 -20.12
N ARG A 237 -13.69 -1.96 -21.31
CA ARG A 237 -14.73 -2.26 -22.30
C ARG A 237 -15.67 -3.39 -21.88
N SER A 238 -15.17 -4.41 -21.18
CA SER A 238 -15.97 -5.55 -20.71
C SER A 238 -16.87 -5.21 -19.52
N GLY A 239 -16.83 -3.97 -19.01
CA GLY A 239 -17.62 -3.57 -17.84
C GLY A 239 -17.19 -4.25 -16.54
N THR A 240 -16.08 -5.00 -16.55
CA THR A 240 -15.52 -5.69 -15.38
C THR A 240 -15.02 -4.70 -14.33
N HIS A 241 -14.72 -3.47 -14.75
CA HIS A 241 -14.39 -2.36 -13.84
C HIS A 241 -15.64 -1.71 -13.22
N ARG A 242 -16.47 -2.46 -12.49
CA ARG A 242 -17.52 -1.90 -11.63
C ARG A 242 -17.00 -1.66 -10.21
N HIS A 243 -16.58 -0.41 -9.99
CA HIS A 243 -16.55 0.34 -8.72
C HIS A 243 -15.53 -0.05 -7.62
N GLY A 244 -14.61 0.90 -7.41
CA GLY A 244 -13.81 1.02 -6.19
C GLY A 244 -13.19 2.42 -6.01
N VAL A 245 -13.79 3.47 -6.58
CA VAL A 245 -13.38 4.87 -6.31
C VAL A 245 -14.61 5.66 -5.91
N ALA A 246 -14.88 5.70 -4.60
CA ALA A 246 -15.76 6.70 -4.02
C ALA A 246 -14.91 7.95 -3.70
N GLY A 247 -15.22 9.05 -4.39
CA GLY A 247 -15.13 10.40 -3.82
C GLY A 247 -13.79 11.11 -3.85
N THR A 248 -13.47 11.74 -4.98
CA THR A 248 -13.06 13.16 -4.96
C THR A 248 -13.42 13.75 -6.31
N ALA A 249 -14.55 14.46 -6.34
CA ALA A 249 -15.01 15.20 -7.51
C ALA A 249 -13.98 16.31 -7.83
N CYS A 250 -13.23 16.14 -8.91
CA CYS A 250 -12.54 17.22 -9.58
C CYS A 250 -13.36 17.55 -10.83
N GLY A 251 -13.88 18.78 -10.89
CA GLY A 251 -14.90 19.21 -11.84
C GLY A 251 -14.53 18.97 -13.29
N HIS A 252 -15.34 18.17 -13.99
CA HIS A 252 -15.33 18.10 -15.44
C HIS A 252 -15.91 19.41 -16.01
N ARG A 253 -15.02 20.25 -16.53
CA ARG A 253 -15.40 21.42 -17.32
C ARG A 253 -15.79 20.93 -18.72
N GLN A 254 -17.09 20.83 -18.96
CA GLN A 254 -17.70 20.45 -20.23
C GLN A 254 -17.37 21.53 -21.28
N ARG A 255 -16.56 21.19 -22.30
CA ARG A 255 -16.36 22.06 -23.47
C ARG A 255 -17.42 21.72 -24.51
N GLN A 256 -18.41 22.58 -24.66
CA GLN A 256 -19.28 22.57 -25.84
C GLN A 256 -18.49 23.14 -27.02
N ARG A 257 -18.59 22.45 -28.16
CA ARG A 257 -18.04 22.88 -29.45
C ARG A 257 -19.12 23.73 -30.11
N VAL A 258 -18.85 25.02 -30.30
CA VAL A 258 -19.71 25.90 -31.08
C VAL A 258 -18.96 26.19 -32.38
N ASP A 259 -19.48 25.67 -33.49
CA ASP A 259 -18.98 25.98 -34.81
C ASP A 259 -19.38 27.41 -35.17
N ALA A 260 -18.38 28.28 -35.29
CA ALA A 260 -18.52 29.58 -35.93
C ALA A 260 -17.34 29.74 -36.90
N GLY A 261 -17.65 30.01 -38.16
CA GLY A 261 -16.67 30.12 -39.24
C GLY A 261 -15.64 31.21 -38.98
N GLN A 262 -14.41 30.91 -39.42
CA GLN A 262 -13.30 31.84 -39.65
C GLN A 262 -12.78 32.63 -38.43
N GLY A 263 -11.65 32.18 -37.89
CA GLY A 263 -10.74 32.98 -37.04
C GLY A 263 -10.91 32.77 -35.54
N THR A 264 -10.03 31.99 -34.92
CA THR A 264 -10.05 31.75 -33.46
C THR A 264 -9.14 32.73 -32.72
N VAL A 265 -9.72 33.63 -31.92
CA VAL A 265 -9.05 34.39 -30.85
C VAL A 265 -9.63 33.90 -29.52
N TRP A 266 -8.77 33.51 -28.57
CA TRP A 266 -9.18 33.05 -27.24
C TRP A 266 -9.13 34.22 -26.24
N LEU A 267 -10.29 34.67 -25.74
CA LEU A 267 -10.38 35.54 -24.57
C LEU A 267 -11.01 34.76 -23.42
N ALA A 268 -10.30 34.66 -22.29
CA ALA A 268 -10.75 34.02 -21.07
C ALA A 268 -11.53 35.03 -20.22
N ALA A 269 -12.82 34.81 -20.01
CA ALA A 269 -13.61 35.55 -19.02
C ALA A 269 -13.52 34.86 -17.65
N ILE A 270 -13.09 35.61 -16.65
CA ILE A 270 -13.04 35.22 -15.23
C ILE A 270 -14.31 35.77 -14.57
N SER A 271 -15.16 34.91 -14.00
CA SER A 271 -16.23 35.35 -13.09
C SER A 271 -15.79 35.14 -11.64
N GLN A 272 -15.78 36.23 -10.87
CA GLN A 272 -15.71 36.23 -9.41
C GLN A 272 -17.12 35.96 -8.82
N PRO A 273 -17.23 35.28 -7.67
CA PRO A 273 -18.51 35.10 -6.99
C PRO A 273 -18.82 36.27 -6.04
N ALA A 274 -20.11 36.62 -5.96
CA ALA A 274 -20.71 37.39 -4.87
C ALA A 274 -21.05 36.47 -3.69
#